data_AF-A0A7G8GSM5-F1
#
_entry.id   AF-A0A7G8GSM5-F1
#
_cell.length_a   1.000
_cell.length_b   1.000
_cell.length_c   1.000
_cell.angle_alpha   90.00
_cell.angle_beta   90.00
_cell.angle_gamma   90.00
#
_symmetry.space_group_name_H-M   'P 1'
#
loop_
_entity.id
_entity.type
_entity.pdbx_description
1 polymer ?
#
loop_
_entity_poly.entity_id
_entity_poly.type
_entity_poly.pdbx_seq_one_letter_code
_entity_poly.pdbx_strand_id
1 'polypeptide(L)'
;MQLQNAATWIDGPARQIRGRAIIQKAMAMPRKTMNDNIQYLSKRLAGNCIFINDKYQLLLIAPQKCGSTSILKSLYDRLVEPSRKYENTFSHEYTKELCIHKHLKSTQDCSPTNLKRIFADQNYQKILVARDPIDRLCSSICSKYLLESTHFYQQEIKKKRTNDNPLSQPYTNTDHFLSDFNEIANILLTKGTIFEDEKASHASPISDIVPKELLPFFDKIIDITKKEGWASLKGSINQHLGKHPDHPQIEGFPHVNENPLSQSRRFLSSQNIAIAFGRYSEDYQNLPLLSSHADEHTQTPPSPQELKSLNTFISLGNRAVDLFNIGKDLISEEKESIRKKHMAKLESLKDAHMAKLESLKDTHKAKLESLKDTHKAKLHAAVNNNANKLSELRIKNKQLIALEELSRRTAEELLVESHGLQELNRKLKEEIQNHSSHMPPEKTSDLDLTTLTRRAEKRIRNKNYRSAQELLNEAYSMDKNNRSILLRLWAVSSKNQVVRLIMLWITPSAKNSKNINEA
;
A
#
# COMPACT_ATOMS: atom_id res chain seq x y z
N MET A 1 -25.70 57.72 -64.25
CA MET A 1 -24.97 56.44 -64.38
C MET A 1 -23.49 56.75 -64.31
N GLN A 2 -22.80 56.14 -63.34
CA GLN A 2 -21.34 56.10 -63.11
C GLN A 2 -20.56 57.37 -62.69
N LEU A 3 -20.13 57.31 -61.42
CA LEU A 3 -18.82 57.61 -60.84
C LEU A 3 -18.08 58.91 -61.20
N GLN A 4 -17.83 59.72 -60.16
CA GLN A 4 -16.52 60.32 -59.90
C GLN A 4 -16.40 60.80 -58.44
N ASN A 5 -15.29 60.42 -57.79
CA ASN A 5 -14.38 61.16 -56.88
C ASN A 5 -14.94 62.15 -55.83
N ALA A 6 -14.28 62.49 -54.71
CA ALA A 6 -13.24 61.97 -53.81
C ALA A 6 -13.04 63.08 -52.75
N ALA A 7 -12.52 62.73 -51.56
CA ALA A 7 -11.85 63.62 -50.58
C ALA A 7 -12.78 64.57 -49.77
N THR A 8 -12.58 64.95 -48.50
CA THR A 8 -11.56 64.73 -47.43
C THR A 8 -12.15 65.28 -46.11
N TRP A 9 -11.62 64.85 -44.95
CA TRP A 9 -11.96 65.27 -43.58
C TRP A 9 -11.67 66.76 -43.22
N ILE A 10 -12.45 67.35 -42.28
CA ILE A 10 -12.08 67.75 -40.88
C ILE A 10 -13.21 68.61 -40.20
N ASP A 11 -13.50 68.26 -38.92
CA ASP A 11 -14.11 68.97 -37.76
C ASP A 11 -15.62 69.37 -37.62
N GLY A 12 -16.14 69.10 -36.39
CA GLY A 12 -17.55 69.03 -35.94
C GLY A 12 -18.28 70.36 -35.63
N PRO A 13 -19.35 70.43 -34.77
CA PRO A 13 -19.70 69.58 -33.61
C PRO A 13 -21.21 69.22 -33.46
N ALA A 14 -21.52 68.51 -32.35
CA ALA A 14 -22.82 68.42 -31.63
C ALA A 14 -23.78 67.22 -31.85
N ARG A 15 -23.70 66.29 -30.86
CA ARG A 15 -24.76 65.69 -30.03
C ARG A 15 -25.92 64.86 -30.65
N GLN A 16 -26.19 63.80 -29.88
CA GLN A 16 -27.47 63.10 -29.69
C GLN A 16 -27.90 62.09 -30.76
N ILE A 17 -27.66 60.80 -30.48
CA ILE A 17 -28.66 59.74 -30.30
C ILE A 17 -27.94 58.39 -30.49
N ARG A 18 -27.64 57.71 -29.37
CA ARG A 18 -27.51 56.25 -29.16
C ARG A 18 -26.56 56.01 -28.00
N GLY A 19 -27.12 55.56 -26.87
CA GLY A 19 -26.41 55.39 -25.60
C GLY A 19 -27.34 55.48 -24.38
N ARG A 20 -28.59 55.95 -24.58
CA ARG A 20 -29.68 55.81 -23.59
C ARG A 20 -30.49 54.53 -23.86
N ALA A 21 -29.91 53.38 -23.52
CA ALA A 21 -30.66 52.12 -23.41
C ALA A 21 -30.23 51.24 -22.21
N ILE A 22 -29.34 51.73 -21.33
CA ILE A 22 -28.88 50.99 -20.13
C ILE A 22 -29.30 51.69 -18.82
N ILE A 23 -29.76 52.94 -18.89
CA ILE A 23 -30.24 53.71 -17.73
C ILE A 23 -31.77 53.86 -17.80
N GLN A 24 -32.47 52.72 -17.90
CA GLN A 24 -33.89 52.61 -17.58
C GLN A 24 -34.28 51.19 -17.15
N LYS A 25 -33.30 50.40 -16.67
CA LYS A 25 -33.48 49.06 -16.08
C LYS A 25 -33.02 48.98 -14.62
N ALA A 26 -32.83 50.14 -13.98
CA ALA A 26 -32.40 50.28 -12.58
C ALA A 26 -33.57 50.57 -11.61
N MET A 27 -34.80 50.74 -12.10
CA MET A 27 -35.99 50.97 -11.24
C MET A 27 -37.04 49.86 -11.31
N ALA A 28 -36.66 48.68 -11.82
CA ALA A 28 -37.50 47.49 -11.80
C ALA A 28 -36.67 46.24 -11.45
N MET A 29 -35.76 46.33 -10.47
CA MET A 29 -35.19 45.11 -9.89
C MET A 29 -36.15 44.61 -8.81
N PRO A 30 -36.74 43.41 -8.96
CA PRO A 30 -37.46 42.78 -7.87
C PRO A 30 -36.49 42.62 -6.69
N ARG A 31 -36.99 42.72 -5.45
CA ARG A 31 -36.24 42.36 -4.24
C ARG A 31 -35.57 41.01 -4.51
N LYS A 32 -34.25 41.01 -4.72
CA LYS A 32 -33.50 39.76 -4.90
C LYS A 32 -33.84 38.86 -3.73
N THR A 33 -34.29 37.65 -4.03
CA THR A 33 -34.60 36.70 -2.97
C THR A 33 -33.30 36.37 -2.22
N MET A 34 -33.38 36.01 -0.94
CA MET A 34 -32.22 35.53 -0.18
C MET A 34 -31.46 34.42 -0.94
N ASN A 35 -32.18 33.62 -1.73
CA ASN A 35 -31.60 32.62 -2.62
C ASN A 35 -30.71 33.21 -3.73
N ASP A 36 -31.12 34.30 -4.38
CA ASP A 36 -30.34 34.97 -5.43
C ASP A 36 -29.06 35.59 -4.85
N ASN A 37 -29.16 36.17 -3.66
CA ASN A 37 -28.02 36.78 -2.97
C ASN A 37 -27.01 35.73 -2.51
N ILE A 38 -27.44 34.54 -2.10
CA ILE A 38 -26.51 33.50 -1.63
C ILE A 38 -25.87 32.73 -2.80
N GLN A 39 -26.59 32.50 -3.90
CA GLN A 39 -25.95 32.02 -5.14
C GLN A 39 -24.95 33.03 -5.68
N TYR A 40 -25.30 34.32 -5.66
CA TYR A 40 -24.40 35.40 -6.00
C TYR A 40 -23.16 35.41 -5.10
N LEU A 41 -23.36 35.33 -3.78
CA LEU A 41 -22.27 35.22 -2.80
C LEU A 41 -21.41 34.02 -3.14
N SER A 42 -21.92 32.79 -3.13
CA SER A 42 -21.09 31.60 -3.40
C SER A 42 -20.25 31.71 -4.67
N LYS A 43 -20.82 32.25 -5.77
CA LYS A 43 -20.08 32.48 -7.01
C LYS A 43 -18.99 33.55 -6.89
N ARG A 44 -19.24 34.63 -6.15
CA ARG A 44 -18.29 35.74 -5.94
C ARG A 44 -17.29 35.48 -4.82
N LEU A 45 -17.69 34.67 -3.86
CA LEU A 45 -16.98 34.28 -2.65
C LEU A 45 -16.07 33.07 -2.89
N ALA A 46 -16.31 32.29 -3.96
CA ALA A 46 -15.38 31.29 -4.45
C ALA A 46 -14.01 31.93 -4.72
N GLY A 47 -13.06 31.69 -3.81
CA GLY A 47 -11.72 32.26 -3.86
C GLY A 47 -11.46 33.44 -2.91
N ASN A 48 -12.46 33.95 -2.20
CA ASN A 48 -12.30 34.92 -1.12
C ASN A 48 -12.07 34.23 0.24
N CYS A 49 -11.56 34.98 1.23
CA CYS A 49 -11.19 34.41 2.53
C CYS A 49 -12.43 34.25 3.41
N ILE A 50 -12.98 33.04 3.47
CA ILE A 50 -14.23 32.75 4.19
C ILE A 50 -14.03 31.55 5.09
N PHE A 51 -13.97 31.77 6.38
CA PHE A 51 -13.82 30.69 7.33
C PHE A 51 -15.18 30.31 7.91
N ILE A 52 -15.49 29.03 7.78
CA ILE A 52 -16.71 28.42 8.31
C ILE A 52 -16.26 27.34 9.29
N ASN A 53 -16.76 27.38 10.52
CA ASN A 53 -16.58 26.32 11.47
C ASN A 53 -17.93 25.86 12.03
N ASP A 54 -18.36 24.67 11.62
CA ASP A 54 -19.64 24.10 12.01
C ASP A 54 -19.66 23.65 13.47
N LYS A 55 -18.53 23.15 13.99
CA LYS A 55 -18.42 22.74 15.39
C LYS A 55 -18.68 23.90 16.33
N TYR A 56 -18.15 25.07 15.98
CA TYR A 56 -18.25 26.27 16.81
C TYR A 56 -19.35 27.23 16.36
N GLN A 57 -20.06 26.97 15.26
CA GLN A 57 -21.08 27.87 14.70
C GLN A 57 -20.50 29.27 14.35
N LEU A 58 -19.33 29.32 13.71
CA LEU A 58 -18.65 30.58 13.38
C LEU A 58 -18.53 30.77 11.87
N LEU A 59 -18.98 31.92 11.35
CA LEU A 59 -18.73 32.39 9.99
C LEU A 59 -17.91 33.67 10.05
N LEU A 60 -16.72 33.65 9.46
CA LEU A 60 -15.87 34.84 9.34
C LEU A 60 -15.57 35.10 7.86
N ILE A 61 -15.99 36.27 7.39
CA ILE A 61 -15.71 36.74 6.03
C ILE A 61 -14.75 37.91 6.12
N ALA A 62 -13.69 37.85 5.33
CA ALA A 62 -12.64 38.84 5.40
C ALA A 62 -12.08 39.10 3.99
N PRO A 63 -11.91 40.37 3.55
CA PRO A 63 -11.25 40.69 2.29
C PRO A 63 -9.84 40.10 2.23
N GLN A 64 -9.37 39.75 1.04
CA GLN A 64 -8.10 39.04 0.81
C GLN A 64 -6.83 39.74 1.37
N LYS A 65 -6.93 40.97 1.89
CA LYS A 65 -5.83 41.73 2.53
C LYS A 65 -6.26 42.67 3.67
N CYS A 66 -7.43 42.45 4.27
CA CYS A 66 -7.55 42.89 5.66
C CYS A 66 -6.62 41.97 6.49
N GLY A 67 -6.46 42.19 7.79
CA GLY A 67 -5.79 41.24 8.70
C GLY A 67 -6.28 39.79 8.67
N SER A 68 -7.20 39.43 7.76
CA SER A 68 -7.72 38.10 7.46
C SER A 68 -6.65 37.02 7.43
N THR A 69 -5.47 37.28 6.85
CA THR A 69 -4.46 36.24 6.77
C THR A 69 -3.98 35.83 8.17
N SER A 70 -3.67 36.78 9.05
CA SER A 70 -3.26 36.44 10.41
C SER A 70 -4.42 35.93 11.27
N ILE A 71 -5.63 36.49 11.11
CA ILE A 71 -6.85 36.04 11.81
C ILE A 71 -7.14 34.57 11.47
N LEU A 72 -7.21 34.26 10.18
CA LEU A 72 -7.58 32.95 9.70
C LEU A 72 -6.46 31.93 9.90
N LYS A 73 -5.19 32.35 9.84
CA LYS A 73 -4.07 31.49 10.25
C LYS A 73 -4.18 31.13 11.72
N SER A 74 -4.36 32.13 12.61
CA SER A 74 -4.48 31.90 14.05
C SER A 74 -5.66 30.96 14.36
N LEU A 75 -6.78 31.15 13.66
CA LEU A 75 -7.92 30.24 13.75
C LEU A 75 -7.58 28.83 13.24
N TYR A 76 -6.97 28.69 12.06
CA TYR A 76 -6.59 27.40 11.48
C TYR A 76 -5.63 26.62 12.38
N ASP A 77 -4.54 27.25 12.82
CA ASP A 77 -3.53 26.63 13.67
C ASP A 77 -4.15 26.17 15.00
N ARG A 78 -5.06 26.95 15.59
CA ARG A 78 -5.69 26.60 16.87
C ARG A 78 -6.85 25.61 16.76
N LEU A 79 -7.55 25.59 15.62
CA LEU A 79 -8.79 24.83 15.45
C LEU A 79 -8.66 23.55 14.63
N VAL A 80 -7.70 23.51 13.71
CA VAL A 80 -7.60 22.47 12.68
C VAL A 80 -6.26 21.74 12.74
N GLU A 81 -5.13 22.46 12.86
CA GLU A 81 -3.80 21.86 12.91
C GLU A 81 -2.91 22.44 14.05
N PRO A 82 -3.07 21.96 15.31
CA PRO A 82 -2.34 22.50 16.47
C PRO A 82 -0.83 22.25 16.48
N SER A 83 -0.27 21.51 15.52
CA SER A 83 1.06 20.89 15.66
C SER A 83 2.21 21.60 14.96
N ARG A 84 2.00 22.72 14.26
CA ARG A 84 3.09 23.38 13.54
C ARG A 84 3.46 24.71 14.18
N LYS A 85 4.49 24.67 15.04
CA LYS A 85 5.22 25.86 15.54
C LYS A 85 5.96 26.52 14.38
N TYR A 86 5.23 27.19 13.50
CA TYR A 86 5.85 28.07 12.51
C TYR A 86 6.00 29.46 13.11
N GLU A 87 7.20 30.02 12.95
CA GLU A 87 7.61 31.30 13.51
C GLU A 87 6.55 32.39 13.30
N ASN A 88 6.19 33.05 14.41
CA ASN A 88 5.14 34.07 14.51
C ASN A 88 5.45 35.38 13.76
N THR A 89 6.55 35.42 13.00
CA THR A 89 7.20 36.65 12.53
C THR A 89 7.43 36.72 11.03
N PHE A 90 7.05 35.70 10.24
CA PHE A 90 7.21 35.74 8.78
C PHE A 90 5.94 36.08 8.01
N SER A 91 6.05 37.04 7.09
CA SER A 91 5.02 37.33 6.09
C SER A 91 4.75 36.09 5.24
N HIS A 92 3.51 35.60 5.29
CA HIS A 92 3.03 34.43 4.55
C HIS A 92 3.03 34.64 3.02
N GLU A 93 3.41 35.82 2.55
CA GLU A 93 3.37 36.22 1.15
C GLU A 93 4.45 35.52 0.29
N TYR A 94 5.47 34.93 0.90
CA TYR A 94 6.66 34.45 0.20
C TYR A 94 6.82 32.94 0.06
N THR A 95 5.95 32.15 0.68
CA THR A 95 6.04 30.71 0.59
C THR A 95 4.70 30.15 0.13
N LYS A 96 4.69 29.48 -1.02
CA LYS A 96 3.50 28.81 -1.56
C LYS A 96 2.89 27.81 -0.56
N GLU A 97 3.71 27.34 0.38
CA GLU A 97 3.37 26.42 1.48
C GLU A 97 2.82 27.15 2.73
N LEU A 98 3.11 28.43 2.98
CA LEU A 98 2.49 29.23 4.06
C LEU A 98 1.35 30.11 3.57
N CYS A 99 1.08 30.13 2.25
CA CYS A 99 -0.11 30.78 1.71
C CYS A 99 -1.35 30.08 2.29
N ILE A 100 -1.82 30.56 3.43
CA ILE A 100 -2.97 29.96 4.11
C ILE A 100 -4.20 29.96 3.22
N HIS A 101 -4.28 30.83 2.21
CA HIS A 101 -5.36 30.81 1.24
C HIS A 101 -5.49 29.44 0.55
N LYS A 102 -4.38 28.71 0.33
CA LYS A 102 -4.43 27.34 -0.21
C LYS A 102 -4.94 26.33 0.82
N HIS A 103 -4.44 26.39 2.05
CA HIS A 103 -4.83 25.50 3.15
C HIS A 103 -6.28 25.72 3.61
N LEU A 104 -6.71 26.98 3.60
CA LEU A 104 -8.08 27.40 3.84
C LEU A 104 -8.99 26.97 2.68
N LYS A 105 -8.57 27.16 1.42
CA LYS A 105 -9.32 26.62 0.26
C LYS A 105 -9.54 25.12 0.34
N SER A 106 -8.59 24.33 0.87
CA SER A 106 -8.76 22.89 1.03
C SER A 106 -9.62 22.47 2.21
N THR A 107 -9.88 23.36 3.17
CA THR A 107 -10.64 23.06 4.40
C THR A 107 -12.02 23.71 4.46
N GLN A 108 -12.38 24.54 3.47
CA GLN A 108 -13.60 25.34 3.49
C GLN A 108 -14.66 24.83 2.50
N ASP A 109 -15.82 24.45 3.02
CA ASP A 109 -17.02 24.23 2.22
C ASP A 109 -17.75 25.56 1.98
N CYS A 110 -17.34 26.30 0.95
CA CYS A 110 -18.02 27.51 0.48
C CYS A 110 -19.13 27.21 -0.54
N SER A 111 -19.67 25.97 -0.57
CA SER A 111 -20.74 25.62 -1.49
C SER A 111 -21.95 26.54 -1.29
N PRO A 112 -22.73 26.81 -2.35
CA PRO A 112 -23.94 27.60 -2.23
C PRO A 112 -24.89 27.03 -1.18
N THR A 113 -24.98 25.70 -1.09
CA THR A 113 -25.82 24.99 -0.12
C THR A 113 -25.37 25.25 1.31
N ASN A 114 -24.06 25.20 1.59
CA ASN A 114 -23.55 25.44 2.93
C ASN A 114 -23.74 26.89 3.37
N LEU A 115 -23.42 27.85 2.50
CA LEU A 115 -23.67 29.26 2.77
C LEU A 115 -25.17 29.55 2.98
N LYS A 116 -26.06 28.88 2.23
CA LYS A 116 -27.52 29.00 2.44
C LYS A 116 -27.92 28.58 3.83
N ARG A 117 -27.45 27.41 4.26
CA ARG A 117 -27.68 26.89 5.61
C ARG A 117 -27.19 27.87 6.67
N ILE A 118 -25.95 28.34 6.57
CA ILE A 118 -25.31 29.22 7.56
C ILE A 118 -26.00 30.58 7.65
N PHE A 119 -26.31 31.22 6.53
CA PHE A 119 -26.95 32.53 6.56
C PHE A 119 -28.40 32.46 7.08
N ALA A 120 -29.09 31.33 6.88
CA ALA A 120 -30.42 31.07 7.46
C ALA A 120 -30.37 30.69 8.95
N ASP A 121 -29.26 30.11 9.41
CA ASP A 121 -29.09 29.68 10.79
C ASP A 121 -28.80 30.89 11.71
N GLN A 122 -29.55 31.02 12.80
CA GLN A 122 -29.36 32.09 13.79
C GLN A 122 -28.29 31.76 14.83
N ASN A 123 -27.85 30.50 14.91
CA ASN A 123 -26.83 30.07 15.85
C ASN A 123 -25.42 30.50 15.42
N TYR A 124 -25.23 30.78 14.13
CA TYR A 124 -23.92 31.20 13.63
C TYR A 124 -23.60 32.63 14.02
N GLN A 125 -22.39 32.84 14.55
CA GLN A 125 -21.80 34.17 14.67
C GLN A 125 -21.19 34.56 13.31
N LYS A 126 -21.84 35.50 12.62
CA LYS A 126 -21.50 35.98 11.27
C LYS A 126 -20.72 37.28 11.38
N ILE A 127 -19.40 37.22 11.21
CA ILE A 127 -18.50 38.36 11.37
C ILE A 127 -17.94 38.75 10.00
N LEU A 128 -18.17 40.01 9.61
CA LEU A 128 -17.45 40.65 8.51
C LEU A 128 -16.29 41.45 9.07
N VAL A 129 -15.07 41.07 8.68
CA VAL A 129 -13.87 41.84 9.01
C VAL A 129 -13.56 42.77 7.85
N ALA A 130 -13.50 44.06 8.09
CA ALA A 130 -13.21 45.07 7.08
C ALA A 130 -11.96 45.87 7.45
N ARG A 131 -11.35 46.49 6.44
CA ARG A 131 -10.28 47.48 6.59
C ARG A 131 -10.64 48.65 5.68
N ASP A 132 -10.17 49.84 6.02
CA ASP A 132 -10.27 50.98 5.13
C ASP A 132 -9.75 50.63 3.72
N PRO A 133 -10.54 50.92 2.67
CA PRO A 133 -10.19 50.55 1.31
C PRO A 133 -8.86 51.15 0.83
N ILE A 134 -8.55 52.38 1.21
CA ILE A 134 -7.33 53.08 0.80
C ILE A 134 -6.14 52.53 1.57
N ASP A 135 -6.26 52.31 2.89
CA ASP A 135 -5.19 51.72 3.68
C ASP A 135 -4.85 50.30 3.22
N ARG A 136 -5.86 49.53 2.77
CA ARG A 136 -5.67 48.22 2.12
C ARG A 136 -4.92 48.32 0.79
N LEU A 137 -5.26 49.30 -0.06
CA LEU A 137 -4.56 49.55 -1.32
C LEU A 137 -3.09 49.86 -1.05
N CYS A 138 -2.82 50.85 -0.20
CA CYS A 138 -1.46 51.28 0.13
C CYS A 138 -0.63 50.15 0.74
N SER A 139 -1.21 49.38 1.68
CA SER A 139 -0.57 48.20 2.25
C SER A 139 -0.18 47.19 1.17
N SER A 140 -1.04 46.99 0.17
CA SER A 140 -0.78 46.06 -0.93
C SER A 140 0.34 46.54 -1.84
N ILE A 141 0.42 47.86 -2.11
CA ILE A 141 1.52 48.44 -2.89
C ILE A 141 2.85 48.17 -2.19
N CYS A 142 2.95 48.52 -0.90
CA CYS A 142 4.16 48.30 -0.12
C CYS A 142 4.57 46.84 0.00
N SER A 143 3.61 45.94 0.30
CA SER A 143 3.93 44.55 0.61
C SER A 143 4.06 43.65 -0.61
N LYS A 144 3.63 44.09 -1.80
CA LYS A 144 3.63 43.23 -3.01
C LYS A 144 4.27 43.83 -4.23
N TYR A 145 4.15 45.13 -4.43
CA TYR A 145 4.55 45.76 -5.68
C TYR A 145 5.84 46.56 -5.55
N LEU A 146 6.27 46.83 -4.32
CA LEU A 146 7.55 47.44 -4.02
C LEU A 146 8.58 46.45 -3.48
N LEU A 147 8.29 45.16 -3.44
CA LEU A 147 9.28 44.15 -3.06
C LEU A 147 9.78 43.52 -4.37
N GLU A 148 11.09 43.52 -4.62
CA GLU A 148 11.64 42.91 -5.86
C GLU A 148 11.42 41.40 -5.89
N SER A 149 11.41 40.83 -4.69
CA SER A 149 11.27 39.41 -4.45
C SER A 149 9.88 38.82 -4.79
N THR A 150 8.88 39.66 -5.05
CA THR A 150 7.56 39.25 -5.54
C THR A 150 7.49 39.26 -7.07
N HIS A 151 8.32 38.44 -7.72
CA HIS A 151 8.45 38.43 -9.19
C HIS A 151 7.12 38.37 -9.95
N PHE A 152 6.12 37.64 -9.43
CA PHE A 152 4.77 37.59 -10.00
C PHE A 152 4.13 38.99 -10.08
N TYR A 153 4.07 39.71 -8.95
CA TYR A 153 3.47 41.06 -8.87
C TYR A 153 4.33 42.14 -9.55
N GLN A 154 5.64 41.93 -9.61
CA GLN A 154 6.54 42.82 -10.37
C GLN A 154 6.36 42.67 -11.88
N GLN A 155 6.32 41.45 -12.41
CA GLN A 155 6.04 41.18 -13.82
C GLN A 155 4.70 41.76 -14.25
N GLU A 156 3.74 41.67 -13.33
CA GLU A 156 2.38 42.16 -13.47
C GLU A 156 2.34 43.68 -13.72
N ILE A 157 3.08 44.46 -12.91
CA ILE A 157 3.20 45.91 -13.12
C ILE A 157 4.06 46.23 -14.33
N LYS A 158 5.21 45.55 -14.53
CA LYS A 158 6.10 45.78 -15.68
C LYS A 158 5.37 45.72 -17.02
N LYS A 159 4.49 44.74 -17.23
CA LYS A 159 3.66 44.62 -18.45
C LYS A 159 2.72 45.80 -18.70
N LYS A 160 2.37 46.57 -17.66
CA LYS A 160 1.41 47.68 -17.69
C LYS A 160 2.07 49.04 -17.52
N ARG A 161 3.34 49.11 -17.13
CA ARG A 161 4.13 50.35 -17.17
C ARG A 161 4.34 50.74 -18.62
N THR A 162 4.30 52.03 -18.89
CA THR A 162 4.64 52.59 -20.21
C THR A 162 6.14 52.76 -20.39
N ASN A 163 6.93 52.49 -19.34
CA ASN A 163 8.38 52.64 -19.32
C ASN A 163 9.00 51.38 -18.71
N ASP A 164 9.93 50.74 -19.43
CA ASP A 164 10.59 49.49 -19.01
C ASP A 164 11.60 49.68 -17.88
N ASN A 165 11.74 50.91 -17.38
CA ASN A 165 12.64 51.23 -16.29
C ASN A 165 12.33 50.39 -15.03
N PRO A 166 13.36 49.89 -14.32
CA PRO A 166 13.18 49.23 -13.04
C PRO A 166 12.58 50.19 -12.01
N LEU A 167 12.05 49.64 -10.92
CA LEU A 167 11.69 50.47 -9.76
C LEU A 167 12.97 51.15 -9.23
N SER A 168 12.82 52.35 -8.69
CA SER A 168 13.91 53.24 -8.26
C SER A 168 14.53 52.80 -6.93
N GLN A 169 14.75 51.51 -6.73
CA GLN A 169 15.24 50.95 -5.48
C GLN A 169 16.77 50.94 -5.41
N PRO A 170 17.35 51.14 -4.21
CA PRO A 170 16.69 51.53 -2.95
C PRO A 170 16.19 52.98 -2.98
N TYR A 171 15.14 53.30 -2.22
CA TYR A 171 14.54 54.63 -2.22
C TYR A 171 15.36 55.64 -1.40
N THR A 172 16.38 56.23 -2.00
CA THR A 172 17.28 57.20 -1.35
C THR A 172 16.67 58.61 -1.25
N ASN A 173 15.68 58.93 -2.08
CA ASN A 173 14.90 60.17 -2.04
C ASN A 173 13.39 59.85 -2.05
N THR A 174 12.62 60.67 -1.32
CA THR A 174 11.16 60.73 -1.30
C THR A 174 10.54 60.74 -2.69
N ASP A 175 11.09 61.52 -3.62
CA ASP A 175 10.46 61.70 -4.95
C ASP A 175 10.41 60.40 -5.75
N HIS A 176 11.49 59.62 -5.73
CA HIS A 176 11.55 58.32 -6.40
C HIS A 176 10.54 57.33 -5.84
N PHE A 177 10.42 57.28 -4.51
CA PHE A 177 9.43 56.45 -3.84
C PHE A 177 8.01 56.86 -4.18
N LEU A 178 7.69 58.16 -4.05
CA LEU A 178 6.36 58.66 -4.35
C LEU A 178 6.00 58.46 -5.82
N SER A 179 6.96 58.60 -6.73
CA SER A 179 6.78 58.33 -8.17
C SER A 179 6.38 56.88 -8.41
N ASP A 180 7.19 55.92 -7.97
CA ASP A 180 6.89 54.48 -8.15
C ASP A 180 5.57 54.09 -7.45
N PHE A 181 5.37 54.56 -6.21
CA PHE A 181 4.17 54.26 -5.43
C PHE A 181 2.90 54.75 -6.15
N ASN A 182 2.93 55.97 -6.68
CA ASN A 182 1.78 56.55 -7.38
C ASN A 182 1.57 55.98 -8.77
N GLU A 183 2.63 55.58 -9.47
CA GLU A 183 2.51 54.86 -10.73
C GLU A 183 1.80 53.51 -10.53
N ILE A 184 2.24 52.72 -9.53
CA ILE A 184 1.61 51.46 -9.17
C ILE A 184 0.15 51.70 -8.75
N ALA A 185 -0.10 52.66 -7.85
CA ALA A 185 -1.45 53.00 -7.42
C ALA A 185 -2.37 53.32 -8.60
N ASN A 186 -1.88 54.14 -9.55
CA ASN A 186 -2.63 54.49 -10.74
C ASN A 186 -2.95 53.27 -11.60
N ILE A 187 -1.98 52.37 -11.83
CA ILE A 187 -2.20 51.11 -12.57
C ILE A 187 -3.29 50.27 -11.88
N LEU A 188 -3.20 50.07 -10.57
CA LEU A 188 -4.16 49.28 -9.80
C LEU A 188 -5.57 49.90 -9.80
N LEU A 189 -5.65 51.23 -9.72
CA LEU A 189 -6.90 51.99 -9.62
C LEU A 189 -7.60 52.23 -10.96
N THR A 190 -6.88 52.42 -12.06
CA THR A 190 -7.47 52.81 -13.35
C THR A 190 -7.55 51.68 -14.36
N LYS A 191 -6.53 50.82 -14.44
CA LYS A 191 -6.48 49.80 -15.49
C LYS A 191 -7.37 48.60 -15.19
N GLY A 192 -7.85 48.46 -13.95
CA GLY A 192 -8.98 47.61 -13.52
C GLY A 192 -8.77 46.10 -13.63
N THR A 193 -8.12 45.64 -14.68
CA THR A 193 -7.76 44.27 -15.00
C THR A 193 -6.26 44.17 -15.15
N ILE A 194 -5.70 43.28 -14.36
CA ILE A 194 -4.27 43.04 -14.41
C ILE A 194 -3.95 41.75 -15.17
N PHE A 195 -4.89 40.81 -15.17
CA PHE A 195 -5.00 39.74 -16.16
C PHE A 195 -6.23 40.01 -17.03
N GLU A 196 -6.18 39.63 -18.30
CA GLU A 196 -7.20 39.99 -19.31
C GLU A 196 -8.65 39.67 -18.89
N ASP A 197 -8.82 38.69 -17.98
CA ASP A 197 -10.11 38.26 -17.43
C ASP A 197 -10.29 38.50 -15.92
N GLU A 198 -9.31 39.06 -15.19
CA GLU A 198 -9.37 39.16 -13.72
C GLU A 198 -9.13 40.58 -13.18
N LYS A 199 -10.03 41.00 -12.27
CA LYS A 199 -9.86 42.21 -11.45
C LYS A 199 -8.70 42.03 -10.47
N ALA A 200 -7.94 43.11 -10.26
CA ALA A 200 -6.91 43.19 -9.23
C ALA A 200 -7.49 42.93 -7.82
N SER A 201 -7.36 41.70 -7.31
CA SER A 201 -8.12 41.26 -6.12
C SER A 201 -7.85 42.08 -4.85
N HIS A 202 -6.69 42.72 -4.75
CA HIS A 202 -6.24 43.52 -3.61
C HIS A 202 -6.63 45.01 -3.72
N ALA A 203 -7.06 45.46 -4.90
CA ALA A 203 -7.63 46.78 -5.14
C ALA A 203 -9.13 46.73 -5.46
N SER A 204 -9.76 45.56 -5.41
CA SER A 204 -11.20 45.39 -5.57
C SER A 204 -11.98 45.95 -4.37
N PRO A 205 -12.99 46.80 -4.58
CA PRO A 205 -13.91 47.23 -3.52
C PRO A 205 -14.46 46.06 -2.71
N ILE A 206 -14.76 46.29 -1.43
CA ILE A 206 -15.45 45.30 -0.61
C ILE A 206 -16.89 45.13 -1.08
N SER A 207 -17.53 46.17 -1.61
CA SER A 207 -18.86 46.15 -2.20
C SER A 207 -18.96 45.23 -3.41
N ASP A 208 -17.85 45.01 -4.14
CA ASP A 208 -17.73 44.00 -5.19
C ASP A 208 -17.82 42.55 -4.65
N ILE A 209 -17.54 42.36 -3.36
CA ILE A 209 -17.49 41.06 -2.67
C ILE A 209 -18.75 40.84 -1.82
N VAL A 210 -19.11 41.85 -1.02
CA VAL A 210 -20.25 41.86 -0.09
C VAL A 210 -21.15 43.06 -0.43
N PRO A 211 -22.20 42.84 -1.25
CA PRO A 211 -23.20 43.86 -1.56
C PRO A 211 -23.90 44.41 -0.32
N LYS A 212 -24.40 45.64 -0.41
CA LYS A 212 -25.10 46.33 0.69
C LYS A 212 -26.26 45.52 1.25
N GLU A 213 -27.00 44.84 0.39
CA GLU A 213 -28.18 44.06 0.74
C GLU A 213 -27.85 42.87 1.64
N LEU A 214 -26.57 42.48 1.69
CA LEU A 214 -26.09 41.35 2.47
C LEU A 214 -25.49 41.76 3.81
N LEU A 215 -25.20 43.04 4.01
CA LEU A 215 -24.66 43.55 5.27
C LEU A 215 -25.57 43.32 6.48
N PRO A 216 -26.91 43.43 6.37
CA PRO A 216 -27.80 43.11 7.49
C PRO A 216 -27.74 41.64 7.95
N PHE A 217 -27.14 40.73 7.18
CA PHE A 217 -27.00 39.33 7.55
C PHE A 217 -25.75 39.05 8.42
N PHE A 218 -24.89 40.05 8.63
CA PHE A 218 -23.76 39.93 9.54
C PHE A 218 -24.12 40.48 10.91
N ASP A 219 -23.84 39.72 11.96
CA ASP A 219 -24.07 40.15 13.35
C ASP A 219 -23.07 41.23 13.76
N LYS A 220 -21.85 41.17 13.21
CA LYS A 220 -20.75 42.09 13.52
C LYS A 220 -20.02 42.46 12.25
N ILE A 221 -19.85 43.77 12.05
CA ILE A 221 -18.93 44.33 11.06
C ILE A 221 -17.81 45.00 11.85
N ILE A 222 -16.59 44.50 11.73
CA ILE A 222 -15.45 44.94 12.54
C ILE A 222 -14.40 45.58 11.62
N ASP A 223 -14.15 46.87 11.82
CA ASP A 223 -13.05 47.58 11.18
C ASP A 223 -11.75 47.37 11.95
N ILE A 224 -10.80 46.67 11.32
CA ILE A 224 -9.48 46.38 11.89
C ILE A 224 -8.38 47.31 11.38
N THR A 225 -8.74 48.48 10.85
CA THR A 225 -7.78 49.53 10.51
C THR A 225 -7.13 50.12 11.76
N LYS A 226 -7.83 50.09 12.89
CA LYS A 226 -7.36 50.59 14.19
C LYS A 226 -7.12 49.45 15.18
N LYS A 227 -6.29 49.71 16.19
CA LYS A 227 -5.91 48.73 17.23
C LYS A 227 -7.13 48.24 18.03
N GLU A 228 -8.12 49.10 18.26
CA GLU A 228 -9.36 48.77 18.98
C GLU A 228 -10.19 47.75 18.20
N GLY A 229 -10.17 47.82 16.87
CA GLY A 229 -10.81 46.85 15.99
C GLY A 229 -10.30 45.43 16.18
N TRP A 230 -8.98 45.29 16.31
CA TRP A 230 -8.34 44.00 16.60
C TRP A 230 -8.74 43.45 17.97
N ALA A 231 -8.83 44.31 18.99
CA ALA A 231 -9.31 43.90 20.31
C ALA A 231 -10.79 43.47 20.27
N SER A 232 -11.64 44.21 19.55
CA SER A 232 -13.05 43.89 19.35
C SER A 232 -13.24 42.55 18.62
N LEU A 233 -12.43 42.28 17.60
CA LEU A 233 -12.42 41.01 16.89
C LEU A 233 -12.01 39.86 17.81
N LYS A 234 -10.90 40.02 18.54
CA LYS A 234 -10.40 39.02 19.50
C LYS A 234 -11.47 38.69 20.53
N GLY A 235 -12.08 39.71 21.13
CA GLY A 235 -13.17 39.56 22.09
C GLY A 235 -14.37 38.81 21.50
N SER A 236 -14.79 39.21 20.30
CA SER A 236 -15.93 38.59 19.59
C SER A 236 -15.71 37.10 19.29
N ILE A 237 -14.51 36.74 18.83
CA ILE A 237 -14.17 35.36 18.53
C ILE A 237 -14.04 34.54 19.83
N ASN A 238 -13.29 35.02 20.82
CA ASN A 238 -13.10 34.29 22.08
C ASN A 238 -14.38 34.13 22.89
N GLN A 239 -15.26 35.13 22.89
CA GLN A 239 -16.56 35.03 23.54
C GLN A 239 -17.39 33.88 22.95
N HIS A 240 -17.28 33.67 21.64
CA HIS A 240 -18.02 32.63 20.95
C HIS A 240 -17.37 31.26 21.14
N LEU A 241 -16.05 31.17 20.92
CA LEU A 241 -15.30 29.93 21.06
C LEU A 241 -15.22 29.44 22.52
N GLY A 242 -15.19 30.35 23.50
CA GLY A 242 -15.15 30.04 24.93
C GLY A 242 -16.42 29.39 25.48
N LYS A 243 -17.51 29.33 24.70
CA LYS A 243 -18.69 28.51 25.02
C LYS A 243 -18.42 27.01 24.88
N HIS A 244 -17.27 26.61 24.31
CA HIS A 244 -16.89 25.22 24.11
C HIS A 244 -15.73 24.84 25.06
N PRO A 245 -15.89 23.78 25.87
CA PRO A 245 -14.98 23.48 26.99
C PRO A 245 -13.56 23.11 26.56
N ASP A 246 -13.37 22.57 25.36
CA ASP A 246 -12.07 22.08 24.87
C ASP A 246 -11.29 23.14 24.06
N HIS A 247 -11.73 24.40 24.05
CA HIS A 247 -11.22 25.38 23.10
C HIS A 247 -10.12 26.31 23.67
N PRO A 248 -8.93 26.40 23.05
CA PRO A 248 -7.88 27.31 23.49
C PRO A 248 -8.20 28.79 23.17
N GLN A 249 -8.23 29.67 24.17
CA GLN A 249 -8.45 31.11 23.94
C GLN A 249 -7.41 31.70 23.00
N ILE A 250 -7.85 32.45 21.98
CA ILE A 250 -6.96 33.20 21.09
C ILE A 250 -6.31 34.33 21.89
N GLU A 251 -5.01 34.21 22.18
CA GLU A 251 -4.27 35.17 23.01
C GLU A 251 -3.87 36.43 22.23
N GLY A 252 -3.68 36.30 20.92
CA GLY A 252 -3.32 37.40 20.04
C GLY A 252 -3.44 36.99 18.59
N PHE A 253 -3.57 37.98 17.72
CA PHE A 253 -3.41 37.77 16.29
C PHE A 253 -1.97 38.11 15.93
N PRO A 254 -1.30 37.29 15.11
CA PRO A 254 0.03 37.66 14.62
C PRO A 254 -0.08 38.97 13.82
N HIS A 255 0.62 40.02 14.27
CA HIS A 255 0.66 41.31 13.59
C HIS A 255 1.64 41.24 12.43
N VAL A 256 1.19 40.76 11.27
CA VAL A 256 2.09 40.52 10.12
C VAL A 256 1.58 41.16 8.83
N ASN A 257 0.52 41.97 8.89
CA ASN A 257 0.00 42.63 7.67
C ASN A 257 -0.54 44.04 7.93
N GLU A 258 -0.08 44.66 9.01
CA GLU A 258 -0.26 46.09 9.19
C GLU A 258 0.56 46.80 8.12
N ASN A 259 0.01 47.90 7.60
CA ASN A 259 0.76 48.70 6.64
C ASN A 259 2.07 49.11 7.34
N PRO A 260 3.26 48.89 6.74
CA PRO A 260 4.51 49.37 7.34
C PRO A 260 4.53 50.90 7.53
N LEU A 261 3.58 51.60 6.93
CA LEU A 261 3.41 53.04 7.02
C LEU A 261 2.33 53.40 8.05
N SER A 262 2.68 54.22 9.03
CA SER A 262 1.78 54.70 10.08
C SER A 262 0.70 55.67 9.57
N GLN A 263 0.77 56.11 8.30
CA GLN A 263 -0.18 57.05 7.66
C GLN A 263 -0.25 56.81 6.13
N SER A 264 -0.81 55.68 5.69
CA SER A 264 -0.81 55.21 4.28
C SER A 264 -1.24 56.23 3.22
N ARG A 265 -2.19 57.10 3.59
CA ARG A 265 -2.94 57.88 2.60
C ARG A 265 -2.15 59.07 2.08
N ARG A 266 -1.21 59.60 2.88
CA ARG A 266 -0.39 60.77 2.50
C ARG A 266 0.60 60.49 1.37
N PHE A 267 0.79 59.21 1.03
CA PHE A 267 1.70 58.76 -0.03
C PHE A 267 1.03 58.75 -1.41
N LEU A 268 -0.31 58.82 -1.44
CA LEU A 268 -1.06 58.93 -2.67
C LEU A 268 -1.13 60.40 -3.10
N SER A 269 -0.90 60.63 -4.39
CA SER A 269 -1.14 61.90 -5.05
C SER A 269 -2.62 62.27 -4.95
N SER A 270 -2.92 63.57 -4.98
CA SER A 270 -4.31 64.06 -4.95
C SER A 270 -5.18 63.44 -6.05
N GLN A 271 -4.59 63.17 -7.23
CA GLN A 271 -5.27 62.48 -8.32
C GLN A 271 -5.62 61.02 -7.96
N ASN A 272 -4.66 60.24 -7.45
CA ASN A 272 -4.91 58.85 -7.06
C ASN A 272 -5.88 58.76 -5.88
N ILE A 273 -5.86 59.72 -4.96
CA ILE A 273 -6.83 59.83 -3.87
C ILE A 273 -8.24 60.03 -4.43
N ALA A 274 -8.42 60.98 -5.36
CA ALA A 274 -9.72 61.23 -5.98
C ALA A 274 -10.26 60.00 -6.71
N ILE A 275 -9.39 59.30 -7.47
CA ILE A 275 -9.76 58.05 -8.15
C ILE A 275 -10.14 56.97 -7.14
N ALA A 276 -9.36 56.81 -6.07
CA ALA A 276 -9.62 55.83 -5.02
C ALA A 276 -10.96 56.10 -4.32
N PHE A 277 -11.26 57.34 -3.94
CA PHE A 277 -12.54 57.70 -3.35
C PHE A 277 -13.71 57.44 -4.29
N GLY A 278 -13.58 57.75 -5.59
CA GLY A 278 -14.58 57.40 -6.59
C GLY A 278 -14.80 55.89 -6.65
N ARG A 279 -13.72 55.12 -6.75
CA ARG A 279 -13.75 53.66 -6.89
C ARG A 279 -14.27 52.92 -5.65
N TYR A 280 -13.99 53.42 -4.45
CA TYR A 280 -14.40 52.81 -3.18
C TYR A 280 -15.59 53.52 -2.53
N SER A 281 -16.25 54.43 -3.24
CA SER A 281 -17.36 55.25 -2.70
C SER A 281 -18.47 54.40 -2.07
N GLU A 282 -18.83 53.29 -2.72
CA GLU A 282 -19.81 52.34 -2.19
C GLU A 282 -19.36 51.65 -0.90
N ASP A 283 -18.07 51.32 -0.75
CA ASP A 283 -17.55 50.70 0.49
C ASP A 283 -17.79 51.61 1.69
N TYR A 284 -17.53 52.91 1.54
CA TYR A 284 -17.76 53.91 2.59
C TYR A 284 -19.24 54.17 2.87
N GLN A 285 -20.12 53.99 1.89
CA GLN A 285 -21.57 54.16 2.09
C GLN A 285 -22.25 52.91 2.66
N ASN A 286 -21.74 51.74 2.31
CA ASN A 286 -22.37 50.47 2.65
C ASN A 286 -21.86 49.96 4.00
N LEU A 287 -20.56 50.11 4.27
CA LEU A 287 -19.97 49.66 5.51
C LEU A 287 -19.95 50.81 6.52
N PRO A 288 -20.17 50.53 7.82
CA PRO A 288 -19.98 51.50 8.89
C PRO A 288 -18.48 51.72 9.16
N LEU A 289 -17.71 51.95 8.11
CA LEU A 289 -16.33 52.42 8.22
C LEU A 289 -16.42 53.89 8.60
N LEU A 290 -15.89 54.25 9.76
CA LEU A 290 -15.74 55.65 10.16
C LEU A 290 -14.85 56.32 9.10
N SER A 291 -15.47 56.96 8.12
CA SER A 291 -14.79 57.97 7.33
C SER A 291 -14.52 59.11 8.29
N SER A 292 -13.42 59.05 9.04
CA SER A 292 -12.76 60.30 9.41
C SER A 292 -12.56 60.99 8.08
N HIS A 293 -13.34 62.04 7.88
CA HIS A 293 -13.49 62.74 6.63
C HIS A 293 -12.13 63.21 6.12
N ALA A 294 -12.12 63.74 4.92
CA ALA A 294 -10.98 64.35 4.23
C ALA A 294 -10.40 65.58 4.96
N ASP A 295 -10.34 65.54 6.29
CA ASP A 295 -9.83 66.60 7.12
C ASP A 295 -8.31 66.59 7.06
N GLU A 296 -7.87 67.59 6.31
CA GLU A 296 -6.60 68.28 6.33
C GLU A 296 -5.51 67.71 5.42
N HIS A 297 -5.69 68.11 4.16
CA HIS A 297 -4.79 68.17 3.01
C HIS A 297 -3.41 68.84 3.24
N THR A 298 -2.85 68.81 4.45
CA THR A 298 -1.41 69.03 4.63
C THR A 298 -0.71 67.68 4.63
N GLN A 299 -0.55 67.12 3.43
CA GLN A 299 0.30 65.96 3.23
C GLN A 299 1.75 66.38 3.46
N THR A 300 2.25 66.17 4.68
CA THR A 300 3.69 66.25 4.89
C THR A 300 4.34 65.09 4.15
N PRO A 301 5.37 65.34 3.32
CA PRO A 301 6.12 64.26 2.69
C PRO A 301 6.67 63.32 3.77
N PRO A 302 6.89 62.03 3.46
CA PRO A 302 7.46 61.12 4.43
C PRO A 302 8.79 61.64 4.96
N SER A 303 8.98 61.52 6.26
CA SER A 303 10.24 61.87 6.90
C SER A 303 11.37 60.95 6.41
N PRO A 304 12.63 61.42 6.43
CA PRO A 304 13.78 60.58 6.13
C PRO A 304 13.83 59.30 6.97
N GLN A 305 13.36 59.34 8.22
CA GLN A 305 13.30 58.18 9.11
C GLN A 305 12.28 57.13 8.63
N GLU A 306 11.15 57.56 8.06
CA GLU A 306 10.14 56.65 7.51
C GLU A 306 10.64 56.00 6.22
N LEU A 307 11.33 56.74 5.35
CA LEU A 307 12.00 56.17 4.18
C LEU A 307 13.09 55.17 4.58
N LYS A 308 13.90 55.50 5.61
CA LYS A 308 14.89 54.57 6.15
C LYS A 308 14.24 53.29 6.69
N SER A 309 13.12 53.43 7.40
CA SER A 309 12.36 52.29 7.93
C SER A 309 11.77 51.44 6.82
N LEU A 310 11.24 52.08 5.77
CA LEU A 310 10.71 51.40 4.59
C LEU A 310 11.80 50.69 3.80
N ASN A 311 12.94 51.34 3.52
CA ASN A 311 14.07 50.69 2.86
C ASN A 311 14.60 49.50 3.68
N THR A 312 14.60 49.63 5.01
CA THR A 312 14.94 48.52 5.91
C THR A 312 13.93 47.38 5.75
N PHE A 313 12.63 47.69 5.74
CA PHE A 313 11.57 46.71 5.51
C PHE A 313 11.69 46.03 4.13
N ILE A 314 11.92 46.78 3.07
CA ILE A 314 12.10 46.27 1.70
C ILE A 314 13.35 45.38 1.62
N SER A 315 14.46 45.83 2.20
CA SER A 315 15.71 45.07 2.26
C SER A 315 15.56 43.77 3.03
N LEU A 316 14.90 43.80 4.20
CA LEU A 316 14.59 42.60 4.98
C LEU A 316 13.66 41.66 4.21
N GLY A 317 12.64 42.21 3.52
CA GLY A 317 11.73 41.45 2.67
C GLY A 317 12.47 40.73 1.52
N ASN A 318 13.34 41.44 0.80
CA ASN A 318 14.14 40.85 -0.26
C ASN A 318 15.12 39.79 0.29
N ARG A 319 15.83 40.10 1.38
CA ARG A 319 16.76 39.14 2.02
C ARG A 319 16.04 37.89 2.53
N ALA A 320 14.82 38.03 3.06
CA ALA A 320 14.00 36.89 3.48
C ALA A 320 13.70 35.95 2.32
N VAL A 321 13.47 36.49 1.12
CA VAL A 321 13.22 35.68 -0.08
C VAL A 321 14.50 35.06 -0.61
N ASP A 322 15.62 35.77 -0.58
CA ASP A 322 16.92 35.19 -0.93
C ASP A 322 17.24 33.99 -0.04
N LEU A 323 17.05 34.15 1.28
CA LEU A 323 17.21 33.04 2.24
C LEU A 323 16.24 31.89 1.97
N PHE A 324 14.98 32.19 1.62
CA PHE A 324 14.01 31.15 1.24
C PHE A 324 14.45 30.39 -0.01
N ASN A 325 14.91 31.09 -1.05
CA ASN A 325 15.38 30.48 -2.29
C ASN A 325 16.65 29.64 -2.05
N ILE A 326 17.62 30.17 -1.29
CA ILE A 326 18.80 29.42 -0.85
C ILE A 326 18.38 28.16 -0.08
N GLY A 327 17.46 28.29 0.88
CA GLY A 327 16.95 27.15 1.63
C GLY A 327 16.28 26.10 0.74
N LYS A 328 15.48 26.55 -0.22
CA LYS A 328 14.82 25.67 -1.20
C LYS A 328 15.82 24.92 -2.08
N ASP A 329 16.87 25.60 -2.55
CA ASP A 329 17.90 25.00 -3.39
C ASP A 329 18.72 23.98 -2.59
N LEU A 330 19.12 24.31 -1.35
CA LEU A 330 19.78 23.38 -0.43
C LEU A 330 18.93 22.13 -0.14
N ILE A 331 17.62 22.30 0.11
CA ILE A 331 16.70 21.16 0.32
C ILE A 331 16.61 20.31 -0.96
N SER A 332 16.61 20.93 -2.15
CA SER A 332 16.58 20.22 -3.42
C SER A 332 17.86 19.43 -3.67
N GLU A 333 19.02 20.01 -3.40
CA GLU A 333 20.34 19.35 -3.49
C GLU A 333 20.45 18.18 -2.51
N GLU A 334 20.01 18.36 -1.26
CA GLU A 334 19.98 17.30 -0.26
C GLU A 334 19.08 16.14 -0.70
N LYS A 335 17.88 16.45 -1.21
CA LYS A 335 16.96 15.44 -1.73
C LYS A 335 17.56 14.64 -2.88
N GLU A 336 18.30 15.29 -3.77
CA GLU A 336 18.99 14.63 -4.88
C GLU A 336 20.18 13.78 -4.40
N SER A 337 20.94 14.27 -3.42
CA SER A 337 22.01 13.51 -2.77
C SER A 337 21.48 12.24 -2.10
N ILE A 338 20.36 12.33 -1.37
CA ILE A 338 19.69 11.17 -0.74
C ILE A 338 19.22 10.18 -1.81
N ARG A 339 18.61 10.66 -2.90
CA ARG A 339 18.16 9.80 -4.02
C ARG A 339 19.33 9.03 -4.64
N LYS A 340 20.46 9.69 -4.91
CA LYS A 340 21.67 9.04 -5.44
C LYS A 340 22.20 7.96 -4.50
N LYS A 341 22.27 8.24 -3.19
CA LYS A 341 22.69 7.25 -2.18
C LYS A 341 21.75 6.04 -2.14
N HIS A 342 20.44 6.25 -2.20
CA HIS A 342 19.46 5.17 -2.23
C HIS A 342 19.55 4.33 -3.50
N MET A 343 19.70 4.95 -4.67
CA MET A 343 19.88 4.24 -5.94
C MET A 343 21.16 3.39 -5.93
N ALA A 344 22.29 3.93 -5.47
CA ALA A 344 23.53 3.18 -5.35
C ALA A 344 23.41 1.97 -4.41
N LYS A 345 22.71 2.13 -3.28
CA LYS A 345 22.44 1.03 -2.35
C LYS A 345 21.53 -0.04 -2.96
N LEU A 346 20.55 0.36 -3.78
CA LEU A 346 19.63 -0.55 -4.45
C LEU A 346 20.35 -1.38 -5.52
N GLU A 347 21.21 -0.77 -6.33
CA GLU A 347 21.98 -1.50 -7.34
C GLU A 347 22.97 -2.46 -6.68
N SER A 348 23.68 -2.02 -5.62
CA SER A 348 24.56 -2.91 -4.84
C SER A 348 23.82 -4.11 -4.25
N LEU A 349 22.59 -3.92 -3.74
CA LEU A 349 21.76 -5.02 -3.22
C LEU A 349 21.34 -5.99 -4.32
N LYS A 350 20.99 -5.46 -5.50
CA LYS A 350 20.60 -6.24 -6.67
C LYS A 350 21.76 -7.09 -7.19
N ASP A 351 22.96 -6.52 -7.29
CA ASP A 351 24.16 -7.24 -7.68
C ASP A 351 24.51 -8.36 -6.70
N ALA A 352 24.46 -8.06 -5.40
CA ALA A 352 24.69 -9.07 -4.36
C ALA A 352 23.65 -10.21 -4.42
N HIS A 353 22.38 -9.87 -4.67
CA HIS A 353 21.32 -10.87 -4.84
C HIS A 353 21.53 -11.72 -6.10
N MET A 354 21.90 -11.11 -7.22
CA MET A 354 22.20 -11.82 -8.47
C MET A 354 23.40 -12.76 -8.31
N ALA A 355 24.48 -12.32 -7.67
CA ALA A 355 25.64 -13.16 -7.39
C ALA A 355 25.28 -14.36 -6.49
N LYS A 356 24.44 -14.14 -5.46
CA LYS A 356 23.94 -15.22 -4.60
C LYS A 356 23.06 -16.21 -5.35
N LEU A 357 22.22 -15.71 -6.26
CA LEU A 357 21.34 -16.55 -7.07
C LEU A 357 22.14 -17.42 -8.04
N GLU A 358 23.20 -16.88 -8.65
CA GLU A 358 24.07 -17.65 -9.53
C GLU A 358 24.87 -18.71 -8.77
N SER A 359 25.43 -18.35 -7.61
CA SER A 359 26.09 -19.30 -6.71
C SER A 359 25.18 -20.44 -6.27
N LEU A 360 23.90 -20.14 -5.98
CA LEU A 360 22.91 -21.16 -5.61
C LEU A 360 22.59 -22.10 -6.77
N LYS A 361 22.45 -21.57 -8.00
CA LYS A 361 22.27 -22.40 -9.20
C LYS A 361 23.43 -23.35 -9.42
N ASP A 362 24.66 -22.86 -9.33
CA ASP A 362 25.87 -23.68 -9.51
C ASP A 362 25.95 -24.78 -8.44
N THR A 363 25.65 -24.43 -7.19
CA THR A 363 25.58 -25.40 -6.09
C THR A 363 24.53 -26.47 -6.35
N HIS A 364 23.34 -26.09 -6.81
CA HIS A 364 22.28 -27.04 -7.14
C HIS A 364 22.64 -27.93 -8.33
N LYS A 365 23.27 -27.37 -9.36
CA LYS A 365 23.75 -28.11 -10.53
C LYS A 365 24.80 -29.15 -10.12
N ALA A 366 25.77 -28.78 -9.29
CA ALA A 366 26.79 -29.69 -8.77
C ALA A 366 26.18 -30.83 -7.93
N LYS A 367 25.22 -30.51 -7.05
CA LYS A 367 24.48 -31.52 -6.26
C LYS A 367 23.69 -32.48 -7.14
N LEU A 368 23.03 -31.98 -8.18
CA LEU A 368 22.27 -32.81 -9.11
C LEU A 368 23.18 -33.79 -9.85
N GLU A 369 24.34 -33.33 -10.31
CA GLU A 369 25.28 -34.17 -11.05
C GLU A 369 25.90 -35.25 -10.14
N SER A 370 26.29 -34.88 -8.92
CA SER A 370 26.75 -35.83 -7.90
C SER A 370 25.68 -36.90 -7.57
N LEU A 371 24.40 -36.50 -7.50
CA LEU A 371 23.30 -37.44 -7.25
C LEU A 371 23.11 -38.41 -8.43
N LYS A 372 23.20 -37.92 -9.68
CA LYS A 372 23.14 -38.76 -10.88
C LYS A 372 24.27 -39.78 -10.90
N ASP A 373 25.50 -39.34 -10.63
CA ASP A 373 26.68 -40.23 -10.61
C ASP A 373 26.53 -41.31 -9.53
N THR A 374 26.08 -40.90 -8.33
CA THR A 374 25.80 -41.83 -7.24
C THR A 374 24.72 -42.85 -7.63
N HIS A 375 23.65 -42.40 -8.27
CA HIS A 375 22.56 -43.28 -8.71
C HIS A 375 23.03 -44.24 -9.82
N LYS A 376 23.83 -43.75 -10.78
CA LYS A 376 24.44 -44.54 -11.85
C LYS A 376 25.36 -45.62 -11.30
N ALA A 377 26.20 -45.28 -10.31
CA ALA A 377 27.07 -46.24 -9.64
C ALA A 377 26.26 -47.33 -8.90
N LYS A 378 25.21 -46.94 -8.16
CA LYS A 378 24.30 -47.89 -7.49
C LYS A 378 23.60 -48.81 -8.49
N LEU A 379 23.14 -48.28 -9.62
CA LEU A 379 22.49 -49.07 -10.66
C LEU A 379 23.46 -50.08 -11.27
N HIS A 380 24.68 -49.67 -11.63
CA HIS A 380 25.71 -50.58 -12.13
C HIS A 380 26.06 -51.68 -11.12
N ALA A 381 26.21 -51.33 -9.84
CA ALA A 381 26.48 -52.31 -8.79
C ALA A 381 25.33 -53.33 -8.65
N ALA A 382 24.07 -52.87 -8.71
CA ALA A 382 22.90 -53.75 -8.66
C ALA A 382 22.82 -54.67 -9.88
N VAL A 383 23.08 -54.15 -11.09
CA VAL A 383 23.11 -54.95 -12.33
C VAL A 383 24.20 -56.01 -12.26
N ASN A 384 25.41 -55.65 -11.83
CA ASN A 384 26.52 -56.61 -11.70
C ASN A 384 26.22 -57.70 -10.65
N ASN A 385 25.65 -57.33 -9.51
CA ASN A 385 25.24 -58.29 -8.49
C ASN A 385 24.18 -59.27 -9.03
N ASN A 386 23.19 -58.75 -9.77
CA ASN A 386 22.18 -59.59 -10.40
C ASN A 386 22.77 -60.51 -11.49
N ALA A 387 23.72 -60.03 -12.28
CA ALA A 387 24.43 -60.83 -13.27
C ALA A 387 25.22 -61.98 -12.61
N ASN A 388 25.89 -61.71 -11.49
CA ASN A 388 26.60 -62.72 -10.70
C ASN A 388 25.63 -63.74 -10.10
N LYS A 389 24.51 -63.31 -9.52
CA LYS A 389 23.48 -64.25 -9.03
C LYS A 389 22.92 -65.13 -10.14
N LEU A 390 22.72 -64.57 -11.34
CA LEU A 390 22.22 -65.33 -12.48
C LEU A 390 23.25 -66.36 -12.97
N SER A 391 24.55 -66.04 -12.96
CA SER A 391 25.61 -66.99 -13.32
C SER A 391 25.72 -68.12 -12.29
N GLU A 392 25.65 -67.82 -10.99
CA GLU A 392 25.59 -68.82 -9.92
C GLU A 392 24.38 -69.75 -10.07
N LEU A 393 23.18 -69.20 -10.32
CA LEU A 393 21.98 -70.00 -10.55
C LEU A 393 22.10 -70.91 -11.76
N ARG A 394 22.73 -70.44 -12.85
CA ARG A 394 23.02 -71.28 -14.03
C ARG A 394 23.96 -72.44 -13.71
N ILE A 395 25.00 -72.20 -12.91
CA ILE A 395 25.92 -73.26 -12.47
C ILE A 395 25.17 -74.30 -11.61
N LYS A 396 24.39 -73.85 -10.63
CA LYS A 396 23.59 -74.73 -9.77
C LYS A 396 22.59 -75.56 -10.59
N ASN A 397 21.93 -74.95 -11.58
CA ASN A 397 21.00 -75.66 -12.46
C ASN A 397 21.72 -76.76 -13.26
N LYS A 398 22.89 -76.47 -13.85
CA LYS A 398 23.72 -77.49 -14.53
C LYS A 398 24.12 -78.64 -13.61
N GLN A 399 24.51 -78.34 -12.36
CA GLN A 399 24.84 -79.36 -11.36
C GLN A 399 23.63 -80.23 -11.01
N LEU A 400 22.44 -79.62 -10.90
CA LEU A 400 21.21 -80.34 -10.60
C LEU A 400 20.81 -81.28 -11.74
N ILE A 401 20.92 -80.84 -13.00
CA ILE A 401 20.70 -81.69 -14.18
C ILE A 401 21.67 -82.88 -14.19
N ALA A 402 22.96 -82.65 -13.92
CA ALA A 402 23.96 -83.71 -13.87
C ALA A 402 23.67 -84.73 -12.74
N LEU A 403 23.21 -84.24 -11.58
CA LEU A 403 22.82 -85.08 -10.46
C LEU A 403 21.57 -85.92 -10.78
N GLU A 404 20.57 -85.32 -11.43
CA GLU A 404 19.37 -86.01 -11.89
C GLU A 404 19.72 -87.12 -12.89
N GLU A 405 20.62 -86.86 -13.83
CA GLU A 405 21.06 -87.86 -14.80
C GLU A 405 21.88 -88.99 -14.16
N LEU A 406 22.75 -88.68 -13.18
CA LEU A 406 23.43 -89.70 -12.37
C LEU A 406 22.42 -90.56 -11.59
N SER A 407 21.41 -89.93 -10.98
CA SER A 407 20.36 -90.65 -10.27
C SER A 407 19.56 -91.56 -11.21
N ARG A 408 19.28 -91.11 -12.44
CA ARG A 408 18.62 -91.93 -13.47
C ARG A 408 19.47 -93.14 -13.85
N ARG A 409 20.77 -92.96 -14.13
CA ARG A 409 21.68 -94.08 -14.45
C ARG A 409 21.80 -95.07 -13.31
N THR A 410 21.92 -94.57 -12.07
CA THR A 410 21.97 -95.43 -10.89
C THR A 410 20.69 -96.25 -10.74
N ALA A 411 19.53 -95.65 -11.02
CA ALA A 411 18.25 -96.37 -11.01
C ALA A 411 18.16 -97.42 -12.13
N GLU A 412 18.66 -97.11 -13.32
CA GLU A 412 18.77 -98.06 -14.44
C GLU A 412 19.70 -99.23 -14.11
N GLU A 413 20.88 -98.98 -13.53
CA GLU A 413 21.81 -100.00 -13.07
C GLU A 413 21.19 -100.92 -12.01
N LEU A 414 20.52 -100.35 -11.01
CA LEU A 414 19.80 -101.12 -9.98
C LEU A 414 18.65 -101.96 -10.57
N LEU A 415 17.96 -101.47 -11.60
CA LEU A 415 16.95 -102.24 -12.32
C LEU A 415 17.56 -103.45 -13.04
N VAL A 416 18.70 -103.25 -13.72
CA VAL A 416 19.45 -104.33 -14.39
C VAL A 416 19.95 -105.36 -13.38
N GLU A 417 20.56 -104.90 -12.27
CA GLU A 417 21.06 -105.77 -11.21
C GLU A 417 19.92 -106.55 -10.54
N SER A 418 18.79 -105.89 -10.27
CA SER A 418 17.57 -106.54 -9.77
C SER A 418 17.05 -107.61 -10.74
N HIS A 419 17.03 -107.34 -12.04
CA HIS A 419 16.68 -108.35 -13.06
C HIS A 419 17.66 -109.52 -13.05
N GLY A 420 18.97 -109.27 -12.94
CA GLY A 420 19.99 -110.30 -12.82
C GLY A 420 19.82 -111.18 -11.56
N LEU A 421 19.50 -110.55 -10.42
CA LEU A 421 19.20 -111.26 -9.17
C LEU A 421 17.90 -112.07 -9.25
N GLN A 422 16.87 -111.57 -9.94
CA GLN A 422 15.66 -112.34 -10.21
C GLN A 422 15.93 -113.56 -11.07
N GLU A 423 16.78 -113.43 -12.09
CA GLU A 423 17.20 -114.54 -12.96
C GLU A 423 18.05 -115.57 -12.21
N LEU A 424 18.96 -115.13 -11.34
CA LEU A 424 19.70 -116.00 -10.41
C LEU A 424 18.77 -116.71 -9.43
N ASN A 425 17.79 -116.00 -8.85
CA ASN A 425 16.78 -116.62 -7.99
C ASN A 425 15.91 -117.63 -8.75
N ARG A 426 15.62 -117.36 -10.03
CA ARG A 426 14.91 -118.30 -10.91
C ARG A 426 15.74 -119.56 -11.13
N LYS A 427 17.03 -119.43 -11.43
CA LYS A 427 17.97 -120.55 -11.57
C LYS A 427 18.19 -121.32 -10.27
N LEU A 428 18.31 -120.62 -9.13
CA LEU A 428 18.43 -121.24 -7.81
C LEU A 428 17.15 -122.01 -7.43
N LYS A 429 15.97 -121.49 -7.79
CA LYS A 429 14.70 -122.22 -7.65
C LYS A 429 14.64 -123.44 -8.57
N GLU A 430 15.15 -123.34 -9.80
CA GLU A 430 15.28 -124.47 -10.73
C GLU A 430 16.29 -125.52 -10.21
N GLU A 431 17.36 -125.14 -9.51
CA GLU A 431 18.31 -126.05 -8.83
C GLU A 431 17.72 -126.70 -7.57
N ILE A 432 17.00 -125.95 -6.74
CA ILE A 432 16.28 -126.46 -5.57
C ILE A 432 15.17 -127.44 -6.00
N GLN A 433 14.58 -127.26 -7.19
CA GLN A 433 13.57 -128.16 -7.73
C GLN A 433 14.14 -129.48 -8.29
N ASN A 434 15.46 -129.54 -8.53
CA ASN A 434 16.16 -130.74 -9.00
C ASN A 434 16.81 -131.56 -7.88
N HIS A 435 16.92 -131.04 -6.64
CA HIS A 435 17.46 -131.78 -5.49
C HIS A 435 16.62 -131.57 -4.24
N SER A 436 16.01 -132.67 -3.77
CA SER A 436 15.40 -132.88 -2.45
C SER A 436 13.86 -132.91 -2.42
N SER A 437 13.38 -134.15 -2.47
CA SER A 437 12.13 -134.60 -1.90
C SER A 437 12.21 -134.64 -0.37
N HIS A 438 11.15 -134.10 0.25
CA HIS A 438 10.58 -134.48 1.54
C HIS A 438 11.12 -133.86 2.87
N MET A 439 10.13 -133.38 3.65
CA MET A 439 10.09 -133.04 5.10
C MET A 439 10.13 -131.53 5.46
N PRO A 440 9.49 -131.10 6.58
CA PRO A 440 8.05 -130.80 6.70
C PRO A 440 7.83 -129.40 7.35
N PRO A 441 6.59 -128.95 7.69
CA PRO A 441 6.28 -127.55 7.91
C PRO A 441 6.66 -127.08 9.32
N GLU A 442 7.37 -125.96 9.40
CA GLU A 442 7.67 -125.30 10.67
C GLU A 442 6.54 -124.32 11.03
N LYS A 443 5.74 -124.76 12.00
CA LYS A 443 4.71 -123.95 12.68
C LYS A 443 5.36 -122.79 13.45
N THR A 444 4.49 -121.83 13.78
CA THR A 444 4.58 -120.74 14.78
C THR A 444 4.77 -119.36 14.12
N SER A 445 3.93 -118.36 14.40
CA SER A 445 3.23 -118.07 15.65
C SER A 445 1.83 -117.52 15.41
N ASP A 446 0.87 -117.92 16.26
CA ASP A 446 -0.47 -117.32 16.40
C ASP A 446 -0.36 -115.89 16.96
N LEU A 447 0.22 -114.98 16.18
CA LEU A 447 0.16 -113.56 16.46
C LEU A 447 -0.73 -112.88 15.43
N ASP A 448 -1.93 -112.51 15.86
CA ASP A 448 -2.82 -111.63 15.13
C ASP A 448 -2.08 -110.33 14.74
N LEU A 449 -2.33 -109.86 13.52
CA LEU A 449 -1.92 -108.58 12.92
C LEU A 449 -1.99 -107.41 13.91
N THR A 450 -3.01 -107.36 14.76
CA THR A 450 -3.16 -106.32 15.78
C THR A 450 -2.05 -106.37 16.84
N THR A 451 -1.59 -107.57 17.20
CA THR A 451 -0.53 -107.80 18.19
C THR A 451 0.83 -107.40 17.65
N LEU A 452 1.14 -107.72 16.38
CA LEU A 452 2.37 -107.31 15.71
C LEU A 452 2.45 -105.78 15.60
N THR A 453 1.37 -105.15 15.14
CA THR A 453 1.30 -103.69 15.00
C THR A 453 1.48 -102.98 16.34
N ARG A 454 0.88 -103.50 17.42
CA ARG A 454 1.01 -102.94 18.77
C ARG A 454 2.41 -103.15 19.37
N ARG A 455 3.06 -104.29 19.11
CA ARG A 455 4.45 -104.53 19.51
C ARG A 455 5.40 -103.60 18.76
N ALA A 456 5.19 -103.38 17.46
CA ALA A 456 5.95 -102.42 16.68
C ALA A 456 5.83 -101.00 17.24
N GLU A 457 4.63 -100.54 17.60
CA GLU A 457 4.44 -99.23 18.25
C GLU A 457 5.21 -99.09 19.57
N LYS A 458 5.27 -100.15 20.38
CA LYS A 458 6.05 -100.14 21.61
C LYS A 458 7.55 -100.01 21.30
N ARG A 459 8.06 -100.70 20.28
CA ARG A 459 9.45 -100.60 19.83
C ARG A 459 9.78 -99.21 19.26
N ILE A 460 8.85 -98.59 18.51
CA ILE A 460 8.97 -97.21 18.01
C ILE A 460 9.08 -96.22 19.17
N ARG A 461 8.21 -96.33 20.19
CA ARG A 461 8.28 -95.47 21.39
C ARG A 461 9.61 -95.61 22.14
N ASN A 462 10.18 -96.82 22.16
CA ASN A 462 11.48 -97.09 22.76
C ASN A 462 12.67 -96.79 21.83
N LYS A 463 12.45 -96.13 20.68
CA LYS A 463 13.46 -95.80 19.65
C LYS A 463 14.22 -97.01 19.10
N ASN A 464 13.69 -98.23 19.25
CA ASN A 464 14.25 -99.45 18.67
C ASN A 464 13.67 -99.70 17.28
N TYR A 465 14.09 -98.87 16.32
CA TYR A 465 13.50 -98.82 14.98
C TYR A 465 13.77 -100.07 14.14
N ARG A 466 14.91 -100.74 14.33
CA ARG A 466 15.23 -101.98 13.61
C ARG A 466 14.24 -103.10 13.96
N SER A 467 14.01 -103.32 15.26
CA SER A 467 13.03 -104.31 15.73
C SER A 467 11.60 -103.90 15.37
N ALA A 468 11.27 -102.60 15.36
CA ALA A 468 9.97 -102.13 14.88
C ALA A 468 9.76 -102.40 13.38
N GLN A 469 10.81 -102.24 12.57
CA GLN A 469 10.77 -102.48 11.13
C GLN A 469 10.55 -103.97 10.82
N GLU A 470 11.24 -104.87 11.53
CA GLU A 470 11.03 -106.33 11.41
C GLU A 470 9.58 -106.71 11.72
N LEU A 471 9.01 -106.20 12.82
CA LEU A 471 7.61 -106.46 13.19
C LEU A 471 6.60 -105.85 12.20
N LEU A 472 6.89 -104.68 11.63
CA LEU A 472 6.01 -104.07 10.61
C LEU A 472 6.13 -104.76 9.25
N ASN A 473 7.30 -105.30 8.90
CA ASN A 473 7.46 -106.14 7.72
C ASN A 473 6.62 -107.41 7.84
N GLU A 474 6.63 -108.03 9.02
CA GLU A 474 5.82 -109.22 9.31
C GLU A 474 4.31 -108.89 9.33
N ALA A 475 3.92 -107.76 9.93
CA ALA A 475 2.53 -107.30 9.87
C ALA A 475 2.08 -106.98 8.43
N TYR A 476 2.96 -106.39 7.61
CA TYR A 476 2.65 -106.05 6.23
C TYR A 476 2.55 -107.29 5.34
N SER A 477 3.33 -108.35 5.60
CA SER A 477 3.21 -109.59 4.86
C SER A 477 1.87 -110.30 5.12
N MET A 478 1.29 -110.11 6.32
CA MET A 478 -0.03 -110.62 6.69
C MET A 478 -1.20 -109.84 6.06
N ASP A 479 -1.09 -108.51 5.90
CA ASP A 479 -2.10 -107.69 5.22
C ASP A 479 -1.44 -106.59 4.37
N LYS A 480 -1.12 -106.94 3.13
CA LYS A 480 -0.44 -106.07 2.16
C LYS A 480 -1.28 -104.85 1.76
N ASN A 481 -2.59 -104.88 1.97
CA ASN A 481 -3.48 -103.78 1.61
C ASN A 481 -3.63 -102.74 2.73
N ASN A 482 -3.07 -103.00 3.91
CA ASN A 482 -3.13 -102.10 5.04
C ASN A 482 -2.18 -100.91 4.88
N ARG A 483 -2.69 -99.84 4.27
CA ARG A 483 -1.95 -98.58 4.04
C ARG A 483 -1.34 -98.00 5.33
N SER A 484 -1.96 -98.22 6.49
CA SER A 484 -1.43 -97.76 7.77
C SER A 484 -0.12 -98.45 8.13
N ILE A 485 -0.04 -99.78 7.94
CA ILE A 485 1.18 -100.56 8.20
C ILE A 485 2.29 -100.15 7.23
N LEU A 486 1.97 -99.96 5.94
CA LEU A 486 2.93 -99.53 4.93
C LEU A 486 3.51 -98.14 5.24
N LEU A 487 2.67 -97.16 5.59
CA LEU A 487 3.13 -95.82 5.95
C LEU A 487 4.04 -95.82 7.19
N ARG A 488 3.69 -96.63 8.20
CA ARG A 488 4.52 -96.81 9.41
C ARG A 488 5.84 -97.48 9.09
N LEU A 489 5.83 -98.49 8.25
CA LEU A 489 7.04 -99.17 7.80
C LEU A 489 7.96 -98.19 7.07
N TRP A 490 7.40 -97.34 6.21
CA TRP A 490 8.14 -96.31 5.49
C TRP A 490 8.71 -95.25 6.44
N ALA A 491 7.92 -94.80 7.41
CA ALA A 491 8.37 -93.86 8.43
C ALA A 491 9.57 -94.42 9.23
N VAL A 492 9.47 -95.65 9.72
CA VAL A 492 10.51 -96.31 10.53
C VAL A 492 11.77 -96.63 9.70
N SER A 493 11.61 -96.89 8.39
CA SER A 493 12.71 -97.16 7.47
C SER A 493 13.45 -95.91 6.96
N SER A 494 12.88 -94.70 7.15
CA SER A 494 13.51 -93.45 6.70
C SER A 494 14.81 -93.17 7.46
N LYS A 495 15.91 -92.93 6.75
CA LYS A 495 17.21 -92.55 7.34
C LYS A 495 17.22 -91.12 7.92
N ASN A 496 16.28 -90.26 7.51
CA ASN A 496 16.19 -88.87 7.99
C ASN A 496 15.31 -88.77 9.25
N GLN A 497 15.90 -88.33 10.36
CA GLN A 497 15.25 -88.28 11.67
C GLN A 497 14.04 -87.32 11.73
N VAL A 498 14.08 -86.21 10.99
CA VAL A 498 12.98 -85.22 10.94
C VAL A 498 11.79 -85.81 10.17
N VAL A 499 12.05 -86.43 9.01
CA VAL A 499 11.02 -87.10 8.21
C VAL A 499 10.38 -88.27 8.98
N ARG A 500 11.19 -89.04 9.73
CA ARG A 500 10.72 -90.13 10.59
C ARG A 500 9.76 -89.63 11.68
N LEU A 501 10.09 -88.52 12.35
CA LEU A 501 9.24 -87.94 13.41
C LEU A 501 7.94 -87.36 12.86
N ILE A 502 7.99 -86.65 11.73
CA ILE A 502 6.80 -86.09 11.08
C ILE A 502 5.87 -87.21 10.64
N MET A 503 6.36 -88.21 9.90
CA MET A 503 5.55 -89.33 9.39
C MET A 503 4.90 -90.18 10.50
N LEU A 504 5.60 -90.39 11.62
CA LEU A 504 5.04 -91.09 12.80
C LEU A 504 3.97 -90.27 13.53
N TRP A 505 3.97 -88.94 13.40
CA TRP A 505 2.99 -88.05 14.02
C TRP A 505 1.67 -88.01 13.24
N ILE A 506 1.73 -88.05 11.91
CA ILE A 506 0.54 -88.02 11.02
C ILE A 506 -0.13 -89.40 10.82
N THR A 507 0.47 -90.50 11.30
CA THR A 507 -0.13 -91.84 11.22
C THR A 507 -0.89 -92.16 12.52
N PRO A 508 -2.24 -92.20 12.53
CA PRO A 508 -3.01 -92.39 13.76
C PRO A 508 -2.71 -93.74 14.43
N SER A 509 -2.46 -93.76 15.74
CA SER A 509 -2.32 -94.99 16.55
C SER A 509 -3.64 -95.74 16.64
N ALA A 510 -3.61 -97.06 16.43
CA ALA A 510 -4.78 -97.92 16.54
C ALA A 510 -5.22 -98.03 18.02
N LYS A 511 -5.84 -96.99 18.55
CA LYS A 511 -6.50 -96.97 19.85
C LYS A 511 -7.87 -96.29 19.74
N ASN A 512 -8.89 -97.07 20.11
CA ASN A 512 -10.26 -96.70 20.48
C ASN A 512 -11.22 -96.25 19.36
N SER A 513 -11.74 -97.22 18.61
CA SER A 513 -13.19 -97.24 18.33
C SER A 513 -13.92 -97.84 19.54
N LYS A 514 -14.09 -97.04 20.60
CA LYS A 514 -15.05 -97.31 21.68
C LYS A 514 -16.09 -96.20 21.62
N ASN A 515 -17.33 -96.61 21.36
CA ASN A 515 -18.60 -95.89 21.44
C ASN A 515 -18.54 -94.45 21.97
N ILE A 516 -18.88 -93.51 21.10
CA ILE A 516 -19.55 -92.25 21.46
C ILE A 516 -20.74 -92.11 20.50
N ASN A 517 -21.79 -92.85 20.81
CA ASN A 517 -23.17 -92.49 20.55
C ASN A 517 -23.79 -92.44 21.95
N GLU A 518 -23.91 -91.24 22.51
CA GLU A 518 -24.87 -90.80 23.54
C GLU A 518 -24.41 -89.45 24.11
N ALA A 519 -25.35 -88.49 24.10
CA ALA A 519 -25.30 -87.08 24.52
C ALA A 519 -24.70 -86.07 23.53
#